data_AF-A0A924I6W2-F1
#
_entry.id   AF-A0A924I6W2-F1
#
_cell.length_a   1.000
_cell.length_b   1.000
_cell.length_c   1.000
_cell.angle_alpha   90.00
_cell.angle_beta   90.00
_cell.angle_gamma   90.00
#
_symmetry.space_group_name_H-M   'P 1'
#
loop_
_entity.id
_entity.type
_entity.pdbx_description
1 polymer ?
#
loop_
_entity_poly.entity_id
_entity_poly.type
_entity_poly.pdbx_seq_one_letter_code
_entity_poly.pdbx_strand_id
1 'polypeptide(L)'
;MSSYLKTSDEEIVSQVDNFSSKIESIASKFAITPAEVASIQNDAKYLTWAINSYFKVDTNKKNWTSFKNILKDGEANVTSNSAPTAPALDQAPEEVAPGVLVRFTTMVNRIKAHPRYTTAIGQDLGIEMTTNQQLDVNNAKPTLKVVFTGGRVNLQWKKGKFDGILIEKDNGAGFITLDKDLHPNFIDPSPMPAQGESALWRYRAIYLLNDAKVGQWSDIVTTSVVG
;
A
#
# COMPACT_ATOMS: atom_id res chain seq x y z
N MET A 1 -7.94 -14.58 7.97
CA MET A 1 -7.75 -13.15 8.29
C MET A 1 -9.09 -12.46 8.11
N SER A 2 -9.59 -11.78 9.13
CA SER A 2 -10.87 -11.07 9.06
C SER A 2 -10.77 -9.95 8.03
N SER A 3 -11.62 -9.94 7.01
CA SER A 3 -11.54 -9.08 5.83
C SER A 3 -11.62 -7.56 6.08
N TYR A 4 -11.93 -7.13 7.30
CA TYR A 4 -11.98 -5.71 7.70
C TYR A 4 -10.68 -5.21 8.34
N LEU A 5 -9.78 -6.11 8.76
CA LEU A 5 -8.56 -5.74 9.47
C LEU A 5 -7.55 -5.14 8.50
N LYS A 6 -6.97 -4.00 8.86
CA LYS A 6 -5.93 -3.35 8.07
C LYS A 6 -4.60 -4.11 8.13
N THR A 7 -3.72 -3.86 7.16
CA THR A 7 -2.51 -4.67 6.96
C THR A 7 -1.21 -3.91 7.10
N SER A 8 -1.17 -2.61 6.83
CA SER A 8 0.01 -1.80 7.15
C SER A 8 -0.07 -1.32 8.60
N ASP A 9 1.09 -1.11 9.22
CA ASP A 9 1.17 -0.64 10.61
C ASP A 9 0.47 0.72 10.79
N GLU A 10 0.61 1.64 9.82
CA GLU A 10 -0.04 2.95 9.85
C GLU A 10 -1.57 2.85 9.75
N GLU A 11 -2.06 1.97 8.88
CA GLU A 11 -3.50 1.72 8.74
C GLU A 11 -4.07 0.99 9.96
N ILE A 12 -3.32 0.08 10.57
CA ILE A 12 -3.69 -0.64 11.79
C ILE A 12 -3.81 0.36 12.96
N VAL A 13 -2.80 1.21 13.16
CA VAL A 13 -2.83 2.28 14.18
C VAL A 13 -4.06 3.14 14.00
N SER A 14 -4.29 3.63 12.77
CA SER A 14 -5.45 4.46 12.45
C SER A 14 -6.79 3.76 12.76
N GLN A 15 -6.89 2.46 12.45
CA GLN A 15 -8.09 1.67 12.71
C GLN A 15 -8.34 1.48 14.21
N VAL A 16 -7.31 1.10 14.96
CA VAL A 16 -7.41 0.84 16.40
C VAL A 16 -7.65 2.15 17.17
N ASP A 17 -7.03 3.24 16.77
CA ASP A 17 -7.28 4.58 17.36
C ASP A 17 -8.70 5.06 17.09
N ASN A 18 -9.21 4.93 15.85
CA ASN A 18 -10.60 5.26 15.54
C ASN A 18 -11.58 4.45 16.40
N PHE A 19 -11.36 3.14 16.50
CA PHE A 19 -12.19 2.27 17.33
C PHE A 19 -12.15 2.67 18.82
N SER A 20 -10.95 2.88 19.36
CA SER A 20 -10.70 3.29 20.74
C SER A 20 -11.36 4.63 21.09
N SER A 21 -11.32 5.60 20.17
CA SER A 21 -11.95 6.92 20.39
C SER A 21 -13.48 6.87 20.48
N LYS A 22 -14.11 5.82 19.95
CA LYS A 22 -15.57 5.71 19.83
C LYS A 22 -16.18 4.66 20.76
N ILE A 23 -15.38 3.73 21.29
CA ILE A 23 -15.85 2.57 22.06
C ILE A 23 -16.66 2.98 23.31
N GLU A 24 -16.30 4.09 23.95
CA GLU A 24 -16.98 4.59 25.15
C GLU A 24 -18.42 5.02 24.84
N SER A 25 -18.64 5.71 23.70
CA SER A 25 -19.95 6.20 23.30
C SER A 25 -20.98 5.08 23.04
N ILE A 26 -20.50 3.88 22.73
CA ILE A 26 -21.33 2.71 22.45
C ILE A 26 -21.33 1.68 23.58
N ALA A 27 -20.55 1.89 24.64
CA ALA A 27 -20.29 0.88 25.66
C ALA A 27 -21.58 0.34 26.30
N SER A 28 -22.50 1.23 26.67
CA SER A 28 -23.81 0.86 27.24
C SER A 28 -24.68 0.04 26.29
N LYS A 29 -24.59 0.29 24.97
CA LYS A 29 -25.39 -0.40 23.95
C LYS A 29 -24.99 -1.87 23.79
N PHE A 30 -23.72 -2.17 24.03
CA PHE A 30 -23.10 -3.49 23.83
C PHE A 30 -22.64 -4.15 25.15
N ALA A 31 -23.08 -3.62 26.30
CA ALA A 31 -22.69 -4.10 27.63
C ALA A 31 -21.16 -4.21 27.83
N ILE A 32 -20.42 -3.25 27.27
CA ILE A 32 -18.97 -3.14 27.44
C ILE A 32 -18.71 -2.44 28.77
N THR A 33 -17.92 -3.05 29.63
CA THR A 33 -17.64 -2.49 30.96
C THR A 33 -16.64 -1.34 30.88
N PRO A 34 -16.61 -0.42 31.88
CA PRO A 34 -15.61 0.63 31.95
C PRO A 34 -14.17 0.10 31.94
N ALA A 35 -13.92 -1.06 32.56
CA ALA A 35 -12.61 -1.70 32.57
C ALA A 35 -12.21 -2.20 31.17
N GLU A 36 -13.15 -2.73 30.40
CA GLU A 36 -12.89 -3.14 29.01
C GLU A 36 -12.65 -1.94 28.10
N VAL A 37 -13.38 -0.84 28.28
CA VAL A 37 -13.14 0.43 27.57
C VAL A 37 -11.72 0.92 27.86
N ALA A 38 -11.33 1.00 29.13
CA ALA A 38 -9.98 1.41 29.54
C ALA A 38 -8.90 0.49 28.95
N SER A 39 -9.12 -0.83 28.96
CA SER A 39 -8.20 -1.80 28.37
C SER A 39 -7.99 -1.56 26.87
N ILE A 40 -9.07 -1.33 26.10
CA ILE A 40 -8.98 -1.04 24.65
C ILE A 40 -8.27 0.30 24.40
N GLN A 41 -8.50 1.30 25.25
CA GLN A 41 -7.84 2.59 25.13
C GLN A 41 -6.35 2.51 25.43
N ASN A 42 -5.95 1.75 26.44
CA ASN A 42 -4.54 1.50 26.77
C ASN A 42 -3.86 0.69 25.66
N ASP A 43 -4.54 -0.32 25.12
CA ASP A 43 -4.06 -1.11 23.98
C ASP A 43 -3.76 -0.24 22.76
N ALA A 44 -4.67 0.65 22.41
CA ALA A 44 -4.51 1.59 21.29
C ALA A 44 -3.30 2.51 21.51
N LYS A 45 -3.24 3.17 22.67
CA LYS A 45 -2.12 4.08 23.02
C LYS A 45 -0.77 3.39 22.95
N TYR A 46 -0.66 2.18 23.52
CA TYR A 46 0.60 1.46 23.58
C TYR A 46 1.05 0.98 22.19
N LEU A 47 0.11 0.46 21.37
CA LEU A 47 0.41 0.05 19.99
C LEU A 47 0.84 1.23 19.12
N THR A 48 0.12 2.35 19.20
CA THR A 48 0.43 3.59 18.47
C THR A 48 1.80 4.13 18.86
N TRP A 49 2.13 4.17 20.16
CA TRP A 49 3.45 4.56 20.63
C TRP A 49 4.57 3.63 20.10
N ALA A 50 4.36 2.31 20.16
CA ALA A 50 5.36 1.34 19.73
C ALA A 50 5.67 1.46 18.22
N ILE A 51 4.63 1.58 17.38
CA ILE A 51 4.75 1.71 15.93
C ILE A 51 5.40 3.06 15.55
N ASN A 52 4.98 4.16 16.18
CA ASN A 52 5.60 5.47 15.94
C ASN A 52 7.08 5.49 16.35
N SER A 53 7.41 4.84 17.47
CA SER A 53 8.80 4.69 17.92
C SER A 53 9.62 3.87 16.94
N TYR A 54 9.05 2.78 16.40
CA TYR A 54 9.69 1.99 15.35
C TYR A 54 10.00 2.84 14.11
N PHE A 55 9.04 3.62 13.61
CA PHE A 55 9.27 4.47 12.42
C PHE A 55 10.33 5.55 12.64
N LYS A 56 10.39 6.14 13.84
CA LYS A 56 11.45 7.08 14.22
C LYS A 56 12.83 6.41 14.17
N VAL A 57 12.95 5.19 14.71
CA VAL A 57 14.20 4.42 14.70
C VAL A 57 14.57 3.94 13.29
N ASP A 58 13.62 3.45 12.49
CA ASP A 58 13.88 2.99 11.13
C ASP A 58 14.31 4.15 10.21
N THR A 59 13.72 5.33 10.38
CA THR A 59 14.17 6.55 9.72
C THR A 59 15.61 6.91 10.11
N ASN A 60 15.93 6.84 11.40
CA ASN A 60 17.29 7.10 11.87
C ASN A 60 18.31 6.09 11.31
N LYS A 61 17.95 4.80 11.24
CA LYS A 61 18.76 3.76 10.60
C LYS A 61 19.07 4.10 9.14
N LYS A 62 18.06 4.58 8.38
CA LYS A 62 18.24 5.01 6.98
C LYS A 62 19.17 6.22 6.89
N ASN A 63 19.05 7.19 7.80
CA ASN A 63 19.94 8.36 7.86
C ASN A 63 21.39 7.94 8.12
N TRP A 64 21.64 7.04 9.06
CA TRP A 64 22.99 6.48 9.30
C TRP A 64 23.52 5.70 8.11
N THR A 65 22.65 4.98 7.40
CA THR A 65 23.02 4.27 6.17
C THR A 65 23.46 5.24 5.08
N SER A 66 22.74 6.34 4.90
CA SER A 66 23.14 7.40 3.97
C SER A 66 24.47 8.04 4.40
N PHE A 67 24.54 8.51 5.65
CA PHE A 67 25.73 9.16 6.21
C PHE A 67 27.01 8.33 6.02
N LYS A 68 26.98 7.03 6.37
CA LYS A 68 28.16 6.17 6.26
C LYS A 68 28.56 5.91 4.81
N ASN A 69 27.60 5.84 3.89
CA ASN A 69 27.88 5.60 2.48
C ASN A 69 28.51 6.85 1.85
N ILE A 70 27.98 8.05 2.13
CA ILE A 70 28.57 9.32 1.70
C ILE A 70 29.98 9.50 2.28
N LEU A 71 30.17 9.19 3.56
CA LEU A 71 31.49 9.30 4.21
C LEU A 71 32.54 8.37 3.57
N LYS A 72 32.11 7.17 3.14
CA LYS A 72 32.99 6.12 2.62
C LYS A 72 33.28 6.28 1.13
N ASP A 73 32.26 6.53 0.34
CA ASP A 73 32.33 6.53 -1.14
C ASP A 73 32.39 7.95 -1.74
N GLY A 74 32.03 8.97 -0.96
CA GLY A 74 31.77 10.32 -1.48
C GLY A 74 30.45 10.39 -2.26
N GLU A 75 29.91 11.59 -2.44
CA GLU A 75 28.75 11.83 -3.30
C GLU A 75 28.87 13.17 -4.02
N ALA A 76 28.63 13.17 -5.34
CA ALA A 76 28.77 14.37 -6.16
C ALA A 76 27.78 15.46 -5.70
N ASN A 77 28.26 16.71 -5.62
CA ASN A 77 27.48 17.88 -5.19
C ASN A 77 27.03 17.86 -3.71
N VAL A 78 27.53 16.94 -2.87
CA VAL A 78 27.34 17.00 -1.42
C VAL A 78 28.47 17.81 -0.78
N THR A 79 28.15 19.00 -0.29
CA THR A 79 29.11 19.93 0.34
C THR A 79 29.19 19.83 1.87
N SER A 80 28.26 19.10 2.49
CA SER A 80 28.23 18.81 3.92
C SER A 80 27.57 17.47 4.19
N ASN A 81 28.12 16.70 5.12
CA ASN A 81 27.58 15.41 5.57
C ASN A 81 27.60 15.36 7.10
N SER A 82 26.60 15.96 7.75
CA SER A 82 26.50 15.99 9.21
C SER A 82 26.05 14.64 9.78
N ALA A 83 26.62 14.24 10.92
CA ALA A 83 26.23 13.01 11.60
C ALA A 83 24.74 13.03 12.01
N PRO A 84 23.98 11.96 11.75
CA PRO A 84 22.58 11.89 12.18
C PRO A 84 22.43 11.96 13.71
N THR A 85 21.47 12.75 14.18
CA THR A 85 21.13 12.82 15.60
C THR A 85 20.16 11.70 15.99
N ALA A 86 20.33 11.12 17.18
CA ALA A 86 19.40 10.13 17.70
C ALA A 86 17.98 10.73 17.83
N PRO A 87 16.93 10.00 17.43
CA PRO A 87 15.57 10.50 17.52
C PRO A 87 15.11 10.49 18.99
N ALA A 88 14.40 11.53 19.40
CA ALA A 88 13.67 11.51 20.67
C ALA A 88 12.41 10.64 20.52
N LEU A 89 12.34 9.57 21.33
CA LEU A 89 11.14 8.76 21.45
C LEU A 89 10.16 9.42 22.41
N ASP A 90 8.86 9.27 22.14
CA ASP A 90 7.83 9.80 23.02
C ASP A 90 7.79 8.98 24.32
N GLN A 91 7.24 9.56 25.38
CA GLN A 91 7.07 8.88 26.65
C GLN A 91 6.22 7.62 26.47
N ALA A 92 6.69 6.49 26.99
CA ALA A 92 5.96 5.23 26.96
C ALA A 92 4.63 5.36 27.73
N PRO A 93 3.49 4.98 27.13
CA PRO A 93 2.22 4.83 27.84
C PRO A 93 2.25 3.68 28.85
N GLU A 94 1.12 3.47 29.54
CA GLU A 94 0.93 2.30 30.40
C GLU A 94 1.14 0.99 29.62
N GLU A 95 1.94 0.09 30.19
CA GLU A 95 2.26 -1.18 29.57
C GLU A 95 1.03 -2.10 29.50
N VAL A 96 0.86 -2.77 28.37
CA VAL A 96 -0.24 -3.71 28.13
C VAL A 96 0.29 -5.10 27.79
N ALA A 97 -0.50 -6.13 28.08
CA ALA A 97 -0.15 -7.50 27.75
C ALA A 97 0.02 -7.71 26.22
N PRO A 98 0.85 -8.68 25.77
CA PRO A 98 0.96 -9.01 24.35
C PRO A 98 -0.39 -9.38 23.70
N GLY A 99 -0.52 -9.16 22.39
CA GLY A 99 -1.71 -9.57 21.64
C GLY A 99 -2.81 -8.51 21.51
N VAL A 100 -2.46 -7.23 21.39
CA VAL A 100 -3.41 -6.11 21.17
C VAL A 100 -4.41 -6.40 20.05
N LEU A 101 -3.95 -6.87 18.88
CA LEU A 101 -4.86 -7.18 17.75
C LEU A 101 -5.79 -8.36 18.02
N VAL A 102 -5.38 -9.32 18.86
CA VAL A 102 -6.24 -10.43 19.29
C VAL A 102 -7.36 -9.90 20.19
N ARG A 103 -7.05 -9.02 21.15
CA ARG A 103 -8.06 -8.38 22.00
C ARG A 103 -9.00 -7.48 21.20
N PHE A 104 -8.45 -6.67 20.28
CA PHE A 104 -9.22 -5.86 19.35
C PHE A 104 -10.21 -6.71 18.54
N THR A 105 -9.73 -7.76 17.84
CA THR A 105 -10.60 -8.62 17.02
C THR A 105 -11.63 -9.38 17.86
N THR A 106 -11.28 -9.79 19.08
CA THR A 106 -12.23 -10.41 20.03
C THR A 106 -13.36 -9.45 20.40
N MET A 107 -13.04 -8.20 20.71
CA MET A 107 -14.03 -7.16 20.99
C MET A 107 -14.91 -6.89 19.77
N VAL A 108 -14.32 -6.79 18.59
CA VAL A 108 -15.07 -6.61 17.33
C VAL A 108 -16.04 -7.76 17.10
N ASN A 109 -15.62 -9.01 17.26
CA ASN A 109 -16.50 -10.16 17.11
C ASN A 109 -17.68 -10.12 18.08
N ARG A 110 -17.45 -9.71 19.33
CA ARG A 110 -18.51 -9.53 20.33
C ARG A 110 -19.51 -8.44 19.92
N ILE A 111 -19.01 -7.29 19.45
CA ILE A 111 -19.86 -6.19 18.98
C ILE A 111 -20.70 -6.62 17.78
N LYS A 112 -20.08 -7.30 16.80
CA LYS A 112 -20.77 -7.77 15.58
C LYS A 112 -21.82 -8.84 15.85
N ALA A 113 -21.61 -9.69 16.85
CA ALA A 113 -22.55 -10.72 17.25
C ALA A 113 -23.77 -10.18 18.02
N HIS A 114 -23.73 -8.92 18.46
CA HIS A 114 -24.77 -8.35 19.31
C HIS A 114 -26.04 -7.99 18.50
N PRO A 115 -27.27 -8.28 18.97
CA PRO A 115 -28.51 -8.02 18.23
C PRO A 115 -28.76 -6.54 17.86
N ARG A 116 -28.10 -5.62 18.57
CA ARG A 116 -28.20 -4.16 18.31
C ARG A 116 -27.12 -3.64 17.36
N TYR A 117 -26.30 -4.52 16.81
CA TYR A 117 -25.32 -4.18 15.80
C TYR A 117 -25.99 -3.75 14.50
N THR A 118 -25.42 -2.75 13.83
CA THR A 118 -25.82 -2.34 12.48
C THR A 118 -24.58 -2.04 11.67
N THR A 119 -24.67 -2.16 10.35
CA THR A 119 -23.56 -1.82 9.45
C THR A 119 -23.10 -0.37 9.62
N ALA A 120 -24.03 0.56 9.90
CA ALA A 120 -23.68 1.96 10.18
C ALA A 120 -22.77 2.10 11.42
N ILE A 121 -23.06 1.37 12.50
CA ILE A 121 -22.20 1.34 13.70
C ILE A 121 -20.83 0.75 13.34
N GLY A 122 -20.84 -0.35 12.60
CA GLY A 122 -19.60 -1.00 12.20
C GLY A 122 -18.72 -0.14 11.29
N GLN A 123 -19.32 0.62 10.37
CA GLN A 123 -18.62 1.58 9.52
C GLN A 123 -18.02 2.73 10.34
N ASP A 124 -18.80 3.29 11.27
CA ASP A 124 -18.34 4.36 12.15
C ASP A 124 -17.16 3.93 13.03
N LEU A 125 -17.22 2.70 13.56
CA LEU A 125 -16.13 2.07 14.33
C LEU A 125 -14.93 1.64 13.47
N GLY A 126 -15.03 1.66 12.14
CA GLY A 126 -13.96 1.19 11.24
C GLY A 126 -13.76 -0.32 11.26
N ILE A 127 -14.81 -1.08 11.63
CA ILE A 127 -14.77 -2.55 11.77
C ILE A 127 -15.62 -3.26 10.72
N GLU A 128 -16.22 -2.51 9.79
CA GLU A 128 -16.84 -3.12 8.61
C GLU A 128 -15.84 -3.31 7.50
N MET A 129 -16.12 -4.32 6.67
CA MET A 129 -15.51 -4.32 5.35
C MET A 129 -15.87 -3.00 4.70
N THR A 130 -14.87 -2.21 4.34
CA THR A 130 -15.06 -1.14 3.40
C THR A 130 -15.25 -1.80 2.03
N THR A 131 -16.47 -2.22 1.73
CA THR A 131 -16.90 -2.43 0.34
C THR A 131 -16.94 -1.11 -0.45
N ASN A 132 -16.50 0.00 0.17
CA ASN A 132 -16.37 1.33 -0.42
C ASN A 132 -14.90 1.78 -0.57
N GLN A 133 -14.01 0.93 -1.07
CA GLN A 133 -13.40 1.39 -2.30
C GLN A 133 -14.36 0.92 -3.39
N GLN A 134 -15.39 1.72 -3.67
CA GLN A 134 -15.97 1.67 -4.99
C GLN A 134 -14.76 1.76 -5.90
N LEU A 135 -14.50 0.74 -6.72
CA LEU A 135 -13.47 0.85 -7.74
C LEU A 135 -13.74 2.21 -8.37
N ASP A 136 -12.81 3.15 -8.23
CA ASP A 136 -12.91 4.36 -9.01
C ASP A 136 -12.51 3.97 -10.43
N VAL A 137 -13.42 3.22 -11.08
CA VAL A 137 -13.28 2.73 -12.45
C VAL A 137 -13.08 3.90 -13.39
N ASN A 138 -13.44 5.13 -13.01
CA ASN A 138 -13.29 6.29 -13.88
C ASN A 138 -11.90 6.92 -13.79
N ASN A 139 -11.25 6.87 -12.63
CA ASN A 139 -9.90 7.42 -12.43
C ASN A 139 -8.81 6.35 -12.28
N ALA A 140 -9.16 5.07 -12.37
CA ALA A 140 -8.20 3.97 -12.30
C ALA A 140 -7.14 4.08 -13.39
N LYS A 141 -5.86 4.04 -13.01
CA LYS A 141 -4.74 4.17 -13.94
C LYS A 141 -3.70 3.08 -13.67
N PRO A 142 -3.34 2.24 -14.66
CA PRO A 142 -2.26 1.26 -14.48
C PRO A 142 -0.91 1.96 -14.28
N THR A 143 -0.05 1.37 -13.45
CA THR A 143 1.36 1.77 -13.37
C THR A 143 2.19 0.71 -14.08
N LEU A 144 2.88 1.11 -15.15
CA LEU A 144 3.81 0.24 -15.86
C LEU A 144 5.24 0.49 -15.39
N LYS A 145 6.00 -0.58 -15.23
CA LYS A 145 7.45 -0.53 -15.06
C LYS A 145 8.10 -1.44 -16.08
N VAL A 146 9.00 -0.87 -16.87
CA VAL A 146 9.75 -1.61 -17.89
C VAL A 146 10.99 -2.22 -17.24
N VAL A 147 11.19 -3.53 -17.44
CA VAL A 147 12.41 -4.24 -17.05
C VAL A 147 12.84 -5.17 -18.19
N PHE A 148 14.13 -5.46 -18.28
CA PHE A 148 14.64 -6.46 -19.22
C PHE A 148 14.76 -7.80 -18.53
N THR A 149 14.21 -8.86 -19.12
CA THR A 149 14.29 -10.23 -18.60
C THR A 149 14.42 -11.20 -19.76
N GLY A 150 15.46 -12.04 -19.73
CA GLY A 150 15.71 -13.01 -20.79
C GLY A 150 15.93 -12.40 -22.18
N GLY A 151 16.53 -11.21 -22.24
CA GLY A 151 16.73 -10.48 -23.50
C GLY A 151 15.44 -9.92 -24.12
N ARG A 152 14.35 -9.84 -23.35
CA ARG A 152 13.06 -9.28 -23.78
C ARG A 152 12.59 -8.17 -22.85
N VAL A 153 11.71 -7.32 -23.37
CA VAL A 153 11.03 -6.29 -22.59
C VAL A 153 9.91 -6.94 -21.78
N ASN A 154 9.92 -6.73 -20.47
CA ASN A 154 8.89 -7.16 -19.55
C ASN A 154 8.24 -5.93 -18.90
N LEU A 155 6.92 -5.82 -19.04
CA LEU A 155 6.10 -4.78 -18.44
C LEU A 155 5.51 -5.31 -17.14
N GLN A 156 6.09 -4.87 -16.01
CA GLN A 156 5.57 -5.14 -14.69
C GLN A 156 4.40 -4.19 -14.40
N TRP A 157 3.30 -4.77 -13.92
CA TRP A 157 2.08 -4.04 -13.55
C TRP A 157 1.37 -4.76 -12.41
N LYS A 158 0.40 -4.10 -11.77
CA LYS A 158 -0.38 -4.69 -10.68
C LYS A 158 -1.83 -4.89 -11.12
N LYS A 159 -2.36 -6.09 -10.91
CA LYS A 159 -3.76 -6.43 -11.25
C LYS A 159 -4.79 -5.72 -10.38
N GLY A 160 -4.51 -5.59 -9.08
CA GLY A 160 -5.45 -4.98 -8.14
C GLY A 160 -6.79 -5.72 -8.14
N LYS A 161 -7.87 -5.00 -8.44
CA LYS A 161 -9.26 -5.51 -8.49
C LYS A 161 -9.81 -5.59 -9.93
N PHE A 162 -8.95 -5.40 -10.93
CA PHE A 162 -9.28 -5.44 -12.35
C PHE A 162 -9.03 -6.84 -12.92
N ASP A 163 -9.60 -7.15 -14.08
CA ASP A 163 -9.43 -8.45 -14.74
C ASP A 163 -8.09 -8.53 -15.49
N GLY A 164 -7.61 -7.40 -15.98
CA GLY A 164 -6.43 -7.32 -16.82
C GLY A 164 -6.05 -5.89 -17.19
N ILE A 165 -5.10 -5.76 -18.10
CA ILE A 165 -4.80 -4.53 -18.83
C ILE A 165 -4.83 -4.79 -20.34
N LEU A 166 -5.24 -3.78 -21.11
CA LEU A 166 -4.95 -3.69 -22.54
C LEU A 166 -3.67 -2.87 -22.71
N ILE A 167 -2.71 -3.40 -23.45
CA ILE A 167 -1.41 -2.78 -23.70
C ILE A 167 -1.38 -2.25 -25.13
N GLU A 168 -0.98 -1.00 -25.28
CA GLU A 168 -0.63 -0.43 -26.58
C GLU A 168 0.87 -0.14 -26.64
N LYS A 169 1.44 -0.38 -27.81
CA LYS A 169 2.84 -0.16 -28.13
C LYS A 169 2.95 0.80 -29.30
N ASP A 170 3.96 1.66 -29.23
CA ASP A 170 4.34 2.57 -30.29
C ASP A 170 5.85 2.43 -30.57
N ASN A 171 6.17 2.09 -31.80
CA ASN A 171 7.52 1.88 -32.32
C ASN A 171 7.93 2.98 -33.33
N GLY A 172 7.26 4.13 -33.33
CA GLY A 172 7.49 5.26 -34.24
C GLY A 172 6.30 5.57 -35.16
N ALA A 173 5.31 4.68 -35.25
CA ALA A 173 4.14 4.83 -36.12
C ALA A 173 2.85 5.22 -35.38
N GLY A 174 2.92 5.47 -34.06
CA GLY A 174 1.75 5.69 -33.21
C GLY A 174 1.40 4.46 -32.37
N PHE A 175 0.52 4.64 -31.39
CA PHE A 175 0.09 3.58 -30.49
C PHE A 175 -0.87 2.61 -31.19
N ILE A 176 -0.48 1.33 -31.23
CA ILE A 176 -1.30 0.22 -31.68
C ILE A 176 -1.50 -0.78 -30.54
N THR A 177 -2.64 -1.47 -30.53
CA THR A 177 -2.89 -2.57 -29.59
C THR A 177 -1.84 -3.64 -29.76
N LEU A 178 -1.11 -3.95 -28.68
CA LEU A 178 -0.15 -5.04 -28.62
C LEU A 178 -0.82 -6.33 -28.16
N ASP A 179 -1.38 -6.33 -26.95
CA ASP A 179 -2.07 -7.48 -26.39
C ASP A 179 -2.92 -7.10 -25.16
N LYS A 180 -3.72 -8.05 -24.67
CA LYS A 180 -4.33 -8.02 -23.34
C LYS A 180 -3.53 -8.91 -22.41
N ASP A 181 -3.20 -8.39 -21.23
CA ASP A 181 -2.58 -9.19 -20.18
C ASP A 181 -3.53 -9.32 -18.98
N LEU A 182 -3.87 -10.57 -18.64
CA LEU A 182 -4.74 -10.90 -17.52
C LEU A 182 -3.96 -11.32 -16.26
N HIS A 183 -2.63 -11.49 -16.38
CA HIS A 183 -1.75 -11.93 -15.30
C HIS A 183 -0.49 -11.07 -15.24
N PRO A 184 -0.17 -10.43 -14.10
CA PRO A 184 0.99 -9.53 -13.99
C PRO A 184 2.29 -10.03 -14.62
N ASN A 185 3.05 -9.09 -15.18
CA ASN A 185 4.36 -9.27 -15.84
C ASN A 185 4.28 -9.73 -17.30
N PHE A 186 3.78 -8.84 -18.16
CA PHE A 186 3.68 -9.08 -19.59
C PHE A 186 5.06 -9.09 -20.26
N ILE A 187 5.39 -10.17 -20.95
CA ILE A 187 6.60 -10.23 -21.79
C ILE A 187 6.21 -9.84 -23.21
N ASP A 188 6.80 -8.77 -23.74
CA ASP A 188 6.56 -8.33 -25.12
C ASP A 188 7.04 -9.40 -26.12
N PRO A 189 6.13 -9.97 -26.95
CA PRO A 189 6.48 -10.99 -27.92
C PRO A 189 7.09 -10.43 -29.21
N SER A 190 7.13 -9.11 -29.37
CA SER A 190 7.67 -8.47 -30.58
C SER A 190 9.12 -8.87 -30.84
N PRO A 191 9.51 -9.08 -32.11
CA PRO A 191 10.91 -9.31 -32.45
C PRO A 191 11.77 -8.10 -32.06
N MET A 192 13.00 -8.38 -31.62
CA MET A 192 14.02 -7.32 -31.44
C MET A 192 14.44 -6.74 -32.79
N PRO A 193 14.99 -5.51 -32.82
CA PRO A 193 15.59 -4.95 -34.03
C PRO A 193 16.66 -5.85 -34.65
N ALA A 194 17.04 -5.60 -35.90
CA ALA A 194 18.14 -6.32 -36.52
C ALA A 194 19.46 -6.02 -35.80
N GLN A 195 20.44 -6.92 -35.93
CA GLN A 195 21.73 -6.79 -35.25
C GLN A 195 22.39 -5.44 -35.54
N GLY A 196 22.73 -4.69 -34.50
CA GLY A 196 23.34 -3.37 -34.61
C GLY A 196 22.36 -2.22 -34.86
N GLU A 197 21.06 -2.50 -34.94
CA GLU A 197 20.01 -1.49 -34.96
C GLU A 197 19.46 -1.22 -33.55
N SER A 198 18.93 -0.03 -33.35
CA SER A 198 18.24 0.34 -32.11
C SER A 198 16.88 0.95 -32.42
N ALA A 199 15.91 0.69 -31.54
CA ALA A 199 14.57 1.25 -31.65
C ALA A 199 14.09 1.78 -30.29
N LEU A 200 13.31 2.86 -30.33
CA LEU A 200 12.60 3.37 -29.17
C LEU A 200 11.19 2.76 -29.12
N TRP A 201 10.90 2.06 -28.05
CA TRP A 201 9.59 1.48 -27.79
C TRP A 201 8.89 2.25 -26.68
N ARG A 202 7.66 2.69 -26.95
CA ARG A 202 6.79 3.38 -26.00
C ARG A 202 5.60 2.49 -25.69
N TYR A 203 5.20 2.44 -24.43
CA TYR A 203 4.07 1.65 -23.97
C TYR A 203 3.11 2.49 -23.15
N ARG A 204 1.83 2.18 -23.29
CA ARG A 204 0.77 2.60 -22.36
C ARG A 204 -0.21 1.47 -22.14
N ALA A 205 -0.88 1.47 -21.00
CA ALA A 205 -1.89 0.47 -20.69
C ALA A 205 -3.14 1.09 -20.07
N ILE A 206 -4.28 0.42 -20.22
CA ILE A 206 -5.55 0.76 -19.55
C ILE A 206 -6.13 -0.49 -18.90
N TYR A 207 -6.78 -0.36 -17.75
CA TYR A 207 -7.37 -1.50 -17.06
C TYR A 207 -8.58 -2.07 -17.82
N LEU A 208 -8.82 -3.36 -17.61
CA LEU A 208 -9.99 -4.09 -18.08
C LEU A 208 -10.84 -4.56 -16.89
N LEU A 209 -12.15 -4.37 -16.98
CA LEU A 209 -13.14 -4.92 -16.06
C LEU A 209 -14.36 -5.40 -16.83
N ASN A 210 -14.74 -6.66 -16.68
CA ASN A 210 -15.76 -7.35 -17.48
C ASN A 210 -15.52 -7.13 -18.99
N ASP A 211 -14.27 -7.30 -19.43
CA ASP A 211 -13.79 -7.08 -20.81
C ASP A 211 -13.89 -5.65 -21.36
N ALA A 212 -14.39 -4.69 -20.58
CA ALA A 212 -14.45 -3.28 -20.95
C ALA A 212 -13.21 -2.51 -20.47
N LYS A 213 -12.75 -1.55 -21.28
CA LYS A 213 -11.73 -0.58 -20.87
C LYS A 213 -12.30 0.33 -19.78
N VAL A 214 -11.59 0.47 -18.66
CA VAL A 214 -11.99 1.34 -17.56
C VAL A 214 -10.84 2.25 -17.16
N GLY A 215 -11.19 3.48 -16.81
CA GLY A 215 -10.27 4.45 -16.23
C GLY A 215 -9.48 5.24 -17.24
N GLN A 216 -8.22 5.49 -16.90
CA GLN A 216 -7.29 6.30 -17.67
C GLN A 216 -6.12 5.45 -18.17
N TRP A 217 -5.55 5.87 -19.29
CA TRP A 217 -4.27 5.33 -19.75
C TRP A 217 -3.18 5.61 -18.72
N SER A 218 -2.26 4.64 -18.54
CA SER A 218 -1.03 4.81 -17.79
C SER A 218 -0.18 5.97 -18.34
N ASP A 219 0.79 6.41 -17.53
CA ASP A 219 1.87 7.21 -18.09
C ASP A 219 2.60 6.41 -19.17
N ILE A 220 3.09 7.12 -20.19
CA ILE A 220 3.85 6.50 -21.26
C ILE A 220 5.23 6.13 -20.71
N VAL A 221 5.55 4.85 -20.74
CA VAL A 221 6.89 4.36 -20.41
C VAL A 221 7.66 4.12 -21.69
N THR A 222 8.92 4.55 -21.73
CA THR A 222 9.78 4.46 -22.91
C THR A 222 11.01 3.62 -22.60
N THR A 223 11.42 2.78 -23.54
CA THR A 223 12.66 2.00 -23.44
C THR A 223 13.37 1.94 -24.79
N SER A 224 14.70 1.89 -24.76
CA SER A 224 15.52 1.63 -25.95
C SER A 224 15.79 0.13 -26.03
N VAL A 225 15.49 -0.47 -27.17
CA VAL A 225 15.84 -1.86 -27.47
C VAL A 225 16.93 -1.90 -28.55
N VAL A 226 17.80 -2.89 -28.46
CA VAL A 226 18.91 -3.11 -29.40
C VAL A 226 18.90 -4.55 -29.88
N GLY A 227 19.22 -4.74 -31.16
CA GLY A 227 19.33 -6.05 -31.82
C GLY A 227 20.74 -6.61 -31.84
#